data_AF-A0A8J5MKC7-F1
#
_entry.id   AF-A0A8J5MKC7-F1
#
_cell.length_a   1.000
_cell.length_b   1.000
_cell.length_c   1.000
_cell.angle_alpha   90.00
_cell.angle_beta   90.00
_cell.angle_gamma   90.00
#
_symmetry.space_group_name_H-M   'P 1'
#
loop_
_entity.id
_entity.type
_entity.pdbx_description
1 polymer ?
#
loop_
_entity_poly.entity_id
_entity_poly.type
_entity_poly.pdbx_seq_one_letter_code
_entity_poly.pdbx_strand_id
1 'polypeptide(L)'
;MNKGMTSVHGRGRTVSKLRKSHNARPPRSRQRTGSVCDSDIDVNLRIISYDDTVRKLDHYYGIVKRQLLQNQSITLGLFPLSSQEKEVADIRTTIYCAASIWSLFQAYRRIDDDRGKAYELGQSCVKCMRGILNCWMRQTENVENFKKGQNPKYALHSKFHLKTGKEVVSSDDYGHLQIDVVSLFLLFLVQMITSGLQIIYTMDEVTFVQNLVYYVERAYRTPDFGMWERGSKYNNGTPELHASSIGMAKAALEAINGCNLFGEKGASWSVIFVDIDAHNRNRSIFETLLPRESSSKNVDASLMCTISFPAFATHDQMLYSKTRSQEFEKIECQWPLFYLYMILEGMFKNNEEQVEEYKNKLKPLVKRDKWGDPVIPMYYFVHKDNVEDEQAEPGSQYRQSSPEGTPKNLFLWGQSIWIIASLLMDNLLHINELDLIRRHLPSYNRPRKGGRYSAFQV
;
A
#
# COMPACT_ATOMS: atom_id res chain seq x y z
N MET A 1 -63.46 7.03 26.54
CA MET A 1 -64.55 6.90 27.53
C MET A 1 -64.15 7.60 28.82
N ASN A 2 -64.88 8.67 29.16
CA ASN A 2 -65.24 9.24 30.48
C ASN A 2 -64.36 8.97 31.72
N LYS A 3 -63.82 10.03 32.36
CA LYS A 3 -64.32 10.80 33.55
C LYS A 3 -63.69 10.27 34.85
N GLY A 4 -63.32 11.05 35.87
CA GLY A 4 -63.41 12.48 36.20
C GLY A 4 -62.49 12.78 37.41
N MET A 5 -61.87 13.96 37.48
CA MET A 5 -62.22 15.10 38.36
C MET A 5 -62.37 14.77 39.86
N THR A 6 -61.51 15.40 40.68
CA THR A 6 -61.94 16.38 41.70
C THR A 6 -60.76 17.23 42.19
N SER A 7 -61.02 18.54 42.22
CA SER A 7 -60.22 19.64 42.75
C SER A 7 -60.58 19.89 44.22
N VAL A 8 -59.78 20.65 44.98
CA VAL A 8 -60.26 21.79 45.81
C VAL A 8 -59.11 22.56 46.51
N HIS A 9 -59.01 23.84 46.11
CA HIS A 9 -58.85 25.08 46.90
C HIS A 9 -57.55 25.44 47.65
N GLY A 10 -57.06 26.66 47.36
CA GLY A 10 -57.30 27.77 48.31
C GLY A 10 -56.26 28.90 48.41
N ARG A 11 -56.61 30.08 47.86
CA ARG A 11 -56.37 31.47 48.35
C ARG A 11 -54.90 31.95 48.49
N GLY A 12 -54.48 33.17 48.14
CA GLY A 12 -55.16 34.41 47.76
C GLY A 12 -54.45 35.62 48.40
N ARG A 13 -54.25 36.67 47.59
CA ARG A 13 -54.06 38.12 47.89
C ARG A 13 -52.65 38.67 48.22
N THR A 14 -52.30 39.96 47.99
CA THR A 14 -52.53 41.06 47.00
C THR A 14 -51.63 42.26 47.45
N VAL A 15 -51.41 43.26 46.57
CA VAL A 15 -51.08 44.71 46.78
C VAL A 15 -49.59 45.04 47.04
N SER A 16 -48.89 45.99 46.37
CA SER A 16 -49.16 47.42 46.07
C SER A 16 -48.07 48.01 45.12
N LYS A 17 -48.40 48.72 44.01
CA LYS A 17 -48.45 50.21 43.79
C LYS A 17 -47.07 50.92 43.95
N LEU A 18 -46.54 51.82 43.11
CA LEU A 18 -47.10 53.04 42.45
C LEU A 18 -46.11 53.71 41.44
N ARG A 19 -46.68 54.22 40.32
CA ARG A 19 -46.45 55.47 39.52
C ARG A 19 -45.06 56.07 39.13
N LYS A 20 -44.88 56.16 37.79
CA LYS A 20 -44.58 57.31 36.88
C LYS A 20 -43.46 58.33 37.19
N SER A 21 -42.48 58.48 36.27
CA SER A 21 -42.44 59.54 35.20
C SER A 21 -41.00 59.87 34.68
N HIS A 22 -40.95 60.39 33.44
CA HIS A 22 -39.91 61.23 32.77
C HIS A 22 -39.11 60.62 31.60
N ASN A 23 -39.27 61.27 30.43
CA ASN A 23 -38.50 61.15 29.20
C ASN A 23 -37.10 61.77 29.34
N ALA A 24 -36.05 61.18 28.73
CA ALA A 24 -35.22 61.80 27.67
C ALA A 24 -33.90 61.05 27.34
N ARG A 25 -33.56 61.09 26.03
CA ARG A 25 -32.28 60.90 25.29
C ARG A 25 -31.99 59.55 24.59
N PRO A 26 -31.45 59.59 23.35
CA PRO A 26 -31.50 58.49 22.38
C PRO A 26 -30.33 57.50 22.52
N PRO A 27 -30.42 56.29 21.93
CA PRO A 27 -29.31 55.35 21.93
C PRO A 27 -28.22 55.82 20.95
N ARG A 28 -26.97 55.84 21.42
CA ARG A 28 -25.77 56.03 20.60
C ARG A 28 -25.74 54.97 19.50
N SER A 29 -25.68 55.43 18.25
CA SER A 29 -25.32 54.60 17.09
C SER A 29 -23.92 54.03 17.27
N ARG A 30 -23.80 52.74 17.60
CA ARG A 30 -22.63 51.95 17.22
C ARG A 30 -22.95 51.33 15.88
N GLN A 31 -22.41 51.91 14.81
CA GLN A 31 -22.24 51.22 13.54
C GLN A 31 -21.47 49.91 13.84
N ARG A 32 -22.14 48.77 13.68
CA ARG A 32 -21.46 47.52 13.37
C ARG A 32 -21.10 47.61 11.89
N THR A 33 -19.91 48.08 11.59
CA THR A 33 -19.24 47.72 10.34
C THR A 33 -18.99 46.22 10.40
N GLY A 34 -19.86 45.44 9.76
CA GLY A 34 -19.62 44.01 9.57
C GLY A 34 -18.36 43.84 8.71
N SER A 35 -17.40 43.06 9.19
CA SER A 35 -16.39 42.45 8.32
C SER A 35 -17.12 41.40 7.49
N VAL A 36 -17.66 41.82 6.34
CA VAL A 36 -18.21 40.94 5.31
C VAL A 36 -17.10 40.48 4.35
N CYS A 37 -15.93 41.16 4.35
CA CYS A 37 -14.84 40.82 3.45
C CYS A 37 -13.95 39.64 3.91
N ASP A 38 -13.70 39.45 5.21
CA ASP A 38 -12.77 38.37 5.64
C ASP A 38 -13.37 36.97 5.47
N SER A 39 -14.69 36.83 5.65
CA SER A 39 -15.39 35.55 5.45
C SER A 39 -15.39 35.13 3.97
N ASP A 40 -15.57 36.09 3.07
CA ASP A 40 -15.64 35.83 1.63
C ASP A 40 -14.26 35.50 1.05
N ILE A 41 -13.18 36.07 1.61
CA ILE A 41 -11.80 35.73 1.21
C ILE A 41 -11.42 34.31 1.68
N ASP A 42 -11.72 33.93 2.92
CA ASP A 42 -11.43 32.57 3.44
C ASP A 42 -12.27 31.50 2.70
N VAL A 43 -13.55 31.80 2.40
CA VAL A 43 -14.38 30.91 1.57
C VAL A 43 -13.85 30.81 0.14
N ASN A 44 -13.47 31.91 -0.50
CA ASN A 44 -12.88 31.89 -1.83
C ASN A 44 -11.53 31.16 -1.86
N LEU A 45 -10.67 31.33 -0.85
CA LEU A 45 -9.41 30.60 -0.73
C LEU A 45 -9.63 29.10 -0.56
N ARG A 46 -10.64 28.69 0.22
CA ARG A 46 -11.02 27.27 0.35
C ARG A 46 -11.59 26.71 -0.95
N ILE A 47 -12.40 27.47 -1.68
CA ILE A 47 -12.94 27.08 -2.99
C ILE A 47 -11.81 26.97 -4.03
N ILE A 48 -10.89 27.93 -4.10
CA ILE A 48 -9.72 27.89 -4.98
C ILE A 48 -8.83 26.70 -4.62
N SER A 49 -8.58 26.45 -3.33
CA SER A 49 -7.83 25.29 -2.85
C SER A 49 -8.52 23.96 -3.19
N TYR A 50 -9.86 23.93 -3.18
CA TYR A 50 -10.65 22.76 -3.56
C TYR A 50 -10.56 22.51 -5.06
N ASP A 51 -10.79 23.53 -5.90
CA ASP A 51 -10.69 23.42 -7.35
C ASP A 51 -9.28 23.02 -7.80
N ASP A 52 -8.24 23.55 -7.17
CA ASP A 52 -6.86 23.17 -7.45
C ASP A 52 -6.56 21.72 -7.02
N THR A 53 -7.13 21.27 -5.90
CA THR A 53 -7.02 19.86 -5.46
C THR A 53 -7.69 18.93 -6.47
N VAL A 54 -8.91 19.26 -6.91
CA VAL A 54 -9.65 18.50 -7.92
C VAL A 54 -8.86 18.45 -9.24
N ARG A 55 -8.31 19.59 -9.70
CA ARG A 55 -7.48 19.65 -10.91
C ARG A 55 -6.25 18.76 -10.84
N LYS A 56 -5.53 18.78 -9.71
CA LYS A 56 -4.36 17.90 -9.50
C LYS A 56 -4.75 16.44 -9.48
N LEU A 57 -5.84 16.08 -8.81
CA LEU A 57 -6.33 14.69 -8.81
C LEU A 57 -6.74 14.25 -10.21
N ASP A 58 -7.39 15.11 -10.99
CA ASP A 58 -7.76 14.84 -12.37
C ASP A 58 -6.55 14.64 -13.29
N HIS A 59 -5.45 15.34 -13.01
CA HIS A 59 -4.17 15.08 -13.66
C HIS A 59 -3.67 13.66 -13.37
N TYR A 60 -3.64 13.25 -12.10
CA TYR A 60 -3.23 11.89 -11.70
C TYR A 60 -4.19 10.80 -12.20
N TYR A 61 -5.49 11.06 -12.22
CA TYR A 61 -6.48 10.17 -12.83
C TYR A 61 -6.22 9.99 -14.32
N GLY A 62 -5.89 11.07 -15.03
CA GLY A 62 -5.44 11.01 -16.41
C GLY A 62 -4.22 10.11 -16.59
N ILE A 63 -3.19 10.27 -15.73
CA ILE A 63 -1.99 9.42 -15.74
C ILE A 63 -2.36 7.96 -15.50
N VAL A 64 -3.12 7.65 -14.43
CA VAL A 64 -3.54 6.28 -14.10
C VAL A 64 -4.31 5.64 -15.25
N LYS A 65 -5.22 6.37 -15.90
CA LYS A 65 -5.97 5.88 -17.07
C LYS A 65 -5.05 5.60 -18.26
N ARG A 66 -4.14 6.53 -18.57
CA ARG A 66 -3.25 6.46 -19.73
C ARG A 66 -2.09 5.50 -19.56
N GLN A 67 -1.61 5.24 -18.35
CA GLN A 67 -0.37 4.49 -18.11
C GLN A 67 -0.62 3.15 -17.41
N LEU A 68 -1.55 3.09 -16.45
CA LEU A 68 -1.87 1.86 -15.73
C LEU A 68 -3.08 1.17 -16.33
N LEU A 69 -4.29 1.72 -16.21
CA LEU A 69 -5.55 1.01 -16.49
C LEU A 69 -5.68 0.50 -17.94
N GLN A 70 -5.04 1.13 -18.92
CA GLN A 70 -4.98 0.59 -20.29
C GLN A 70 -4.27 -0.79 -20.39
N ASN A 71 -3.43 -1.13 -19.42
CA ASN A 71 -2.72 -2.42 -19.33
C ASN A 71 -3.44 -3.42 -18.42
N GLN A 72 -4.57 -3.04 -17.82
CA GLN A 72 -5.35 -3.92 -16.96
C GLN A 72 -6.08 -4.97 -17.81
N SER A 73 -5.93 -6.25 -17.46
CA SER A 73 -6.66 -7.33 -18.12
C SER A 73 -8.17 -7.14 -18.00
N ILE A 74 -8.87 -7.22 -19.14
CA ILE A 74 -10.33 -7.06 -19.21
C ILE A 74 -11.05 -8.21 -18.51
N THR A 75 -10.47 -9.42 -18.49
CA THR A 75 -11.12 -10.58 -17.86
C THR A 75 -10.84 -10.62 -16.36
N LEU A 76 -9.56 -10.61 -15.99
CA LEU A 76 -9.14 -10.90 -14.62
C LEU A 76 -8.68 -9.67 -13.84
N GLY A 77 -8.44 -8.52 -14.47
CA GLY A 77 -7.89 -7.35 -13.80
C GLY A 77 -6.39 -7.44 -13.48
N LEU A 78 -5.69 -8.49 -13.93
CA LEU A 78 -4.25 -8.65 -13.76
C LEU A 78 -3.45 -7.65 -14.61
N PHE A 79 -2.20 -7.39 -14.22
CA PHE A 79 -1.26 -6.56 -14.94
C PHE A 79 0.01 -7.33 -15.34
N PRO A 80 0.59 -7.04 -16.52
CA PRO A 80 1.92 -7.51 -16.88
C PRO A 80 3.02 -6.73 -16.15
N LEU A 81 4.26 -7.22 -16.19
CA LEU A 81 5.43 -6.48 -15.69
C LEU A 81 5.66 -5.17 -16.47
N SER A 82 5.50 -5.25 -17.79
CA SER A 82 5.72 -4.14 -18.72
C SER A 82 4.51 -3.88 -19.61
N SER A 83 4.35 -2.65 -20.12
CA SER A 83 3.21 -2.32 -21.00
C SER A 83 3.28 -2.97 -22.39
N GLN A 84 4.42 -3.54 -22.79
CA GLN A 84 4.55 -4.29 -24.06
C GLN A 84 4.22 -5.76 -23.90
N GLU A 85 4.33 -6.32 -22.70
CA GLU A 85 3.91 -7.70 -22.43
C GLU A 85 2.37 -7.82 -22.51
N LYS A 86 1.89 -8.83 -23.25
CA LYS A 86 0.46 -9.03 -23.59
C LYS A 86 -0.09 -10.38 -23.17
N GLU A 87 0.77 -11.33 -22.84
CA GLU A 87 0.40 -12.71 -22.56
C GLU A 87 0.59 -13.05 -21.09
N VAL A 88 1.65 -12.54 -20.45
CA VAL A 88 2.03 -12.89 -19.07
C VAL A 88 1.71 -11.76 -18.08
N ALA A 89 0.92 -12.09 -17.06
CA ALA A 89 0.71 -11.28 -15.87
C ALA A 89 1.78 -11.55 -14.82
N ASP A 90 2.13 -10.51 -14.05
CA ASP A 90 3.02 -10.58 -12.90
C ASP A 90 2.24 -10.16 -11.64
N ILE A 91 2.16 -11.05 -10.64
CA ILE A 91 1.30 -10.85 -9.47
C ILE A 91 1.82 -9.72 -8.58
N ARG A 92 3.14 -9.60 -8.38
CA ARG A 92 3.72 -8.49 -7.61
C ARG A 92 3.36 -7.15 -8.25
N THR A 93 3.58 -7.02 -9.56
CA THR A 93 3.25 -5.83 -10.34
C THR A 93 1.75 -5.54 -10.29
N THR A 94 0.91 -6.58 -10.36
CA THR A 94 -0.54 -6.44 -10.22
C THR A 94 -0.92 -5.85 -8.87
N ILE A 95 -0.31 -6.30 -7.77
CA ILE A 95 -0.58 -5.78 -6.42
C ILE A 95 -0.16 -4.30 -6.32
N TYR A 96 1.01 -3.93 -6.83
CA TYR A 96 1.46 -2.53 -6.80
C TYR A 96 0.63 -1.61 -7.70
N CYS A 97 0.20 -2.08 -8.88
CA CYS A 97 -0.76 -1.35 -9.72
C CYS A 97 -2.07 -1.14 -8.99
N ALA A 98 -2.60 -2.18 -8.34
CA ALA A 98 -3.80 -2.07 -7.53
C ALA A 98 -3.62 -1.10 -6.35
N ALA A 99 -2.46 -1.12 -5.69
CA ALA A 99 -2.12 -0.19 -4.59
C ALA A 99 -2.05 1.27 -5.07
N SER A 100 -1.51 1.53 -6.27
CA SER A 100 -1.47 2.87 -6.86
C SER A 100 -2.86 3.39 -7.24
N ILE A 101 -3.67 2.56 -7.89
CA ILE A 101 -5.06 2.90 -8.23
C ILE A 101 -5.87 3.13 -6.95
N TRP A 102 -5.65 2.30 -5.94
CA TRP A 102 -6.29 2.39 -4.63
C TRP A 102 -5.88 3.66 -3.87
N SER A 103 -4.61 4.07 -3.98
CA SER A 103 -4.12 5.32 -3.39
C SER A 103 -4.84 6.54 -3.98
N LEU A 104 -5.06 6.54 -5.29
CA LEU A 104 -5.85 7.59 -5.96
C LEU A 104 -7.33 7.52 -5.58
N PHE A 105 -7.90 6.32 -5.45
CA PHE A 105 -9.25 6.10 -4.92
C PHE A 105 -9.40 6.73 -3.52
N GLN A 106 -8.45 6.48 -2.62
CA GLN A 106 -8.46 7.05 -1.27
C GLN A 106 -8.39 8.58 -1.30
N ALA A 107 -7.59 9.15 -2.21
CA ALA A 107 -7.50 10.59 -2.36
C ALA A 107 -8.82 11.20 -2.88
N TYR A 108 -9.49 10.57 -3.85
CA TYR A 108 -10.80 11.04 -4.35
C TYR A 108 -11.91 10.93 -3.32
N ARG A 109 -11.86 9.99 -2.38
CA ARG A 109 -12.90 9.85 -1.33
C ARG A 109 -13.02 11.05 -0.38
N ARG A 110 -12.03 11.95 -0.39
CA ARG A 110 -12.07 13.22 0.35
C ARG A 110 -12.91 14.29 -0.34
N ILE A 111 -13.25 14.07 -1.61
CA ILE A 111 -13.98 15.02 -2.44
C ILE A 111 -15.44 14.60 -2.47
N ASP A 112 -16.33 15.59 -2.25
CA ASP A 112 -17.78 15.36 -2.23
C ASP A 112 -18.35 14.95 -3.60
N ASP A 113 -17.92 15.59 -4.70
CA ASP A 113 -18.31 15.24 -6.07
C ASP A 113 -17.09 14.86 -6.92
N ASP A 114 -16.77 13.56 -6.93
CA ASP A 114 -15.72 12.99 -7.76
C ASP A 114 -16.22 12.55 -9.16
N ARG A 115 -17.49 12.79 -9.49
CA ARG A 115 -18.16 12.37 -10.73
C ARG A 115 -18.07 10.86 -11.02
N GLY A 116 -18.04 10.03 -9.97
CA GLY A 116 -17.96 8.57 -10.05
C GLY A 116 -16.54 8.01 -10.19
N LYS A 117 -15.50 8.85 -10.16
CA LYS A 117 -14.11 8.41 -10.37
C LYS A 117 -13.61 7.48 -9.26
N ALA A 118 -13.90 7.75 -7.98
CA ALA A 118 -13.49 6.83 -6.91
C ALA A 118 -14.19 5.48 -7.08
N TYR A 119 -15.47 5.45 -7.46
CA TYR A 119 -16.16 4.19 -7.68
C TYR A 119 -15.50 3.34 -8.77
N GLU A 120 -15.16 3.96 -9.92
CA GLU A 120 -14.43 3.28 -10.99
C GLU A 120 -13.07 2.72 -10.53
N LEU A 121 -12.26 3.57 -9.88
CA LEU A 121 -10.94 3.17 -9.38
C LEU A 121 -11.04 2.04 -8.35
N GLY A 122 -12.00 2.13 -7.42
CA GLY A 122 -12.26 1.10 -6.42
C GLY A 122 -12.66 -0.23 -7.05
N GLN A 123 -13.55 -0.22 -8.05
CA GLN A 123 -13.94 -1.44 -8.78
C GLN A 123 -12.77 -2.03 -9.58
N SER A 124 -11.88 -1.19 -10.12
CA SER A 124 -10.65 -1.68 -10.76
C SER A 124 -9.74 -2.40 -9.76
N CYS A 125 -9.52 -1.85 -8.57
CA CYS A 125 -8.75 -2.51 -7.51
C CYS A 125 -9.37 -3.83 -7.06
N VAL A 126 -10.69 -3.85 -6.84
CA VAL A 126 -11.43 -5.07 -6.48
C VAL A 126 -11.23 -6.14 -7.56
N LYS A 127 -11.32 -5.77 -8.83
CA LYS A 127 -11.09 -6.68 -9.95
C LYS A 127 -9.67 -7.26 -9.93
N CYS A 128 -8.64 -6.44 -9.71
CA CYS A 128 -7.25 -6.92 -9.60
C CYS A 128 -7.08 -7.97 -8.51
N MET A 129 -7.49 -7.64 -7.28
CA MET A 129 -7.29 -8.51 -6.12
C MET A 129 -8.10 -9.80 -6.24
N ARG A 130 -9.31 -9.71 -6.79
CA ARG A 130 -10.12 -10.89 -7.11
C ARG A 130 -9.53 -11.72 -8.24
N GLY A 131 -8.90 -11.10 -9.24
CA GLY A 131 -8.16 -11.78 -10.30
C GLY A 131 -7.06 -12.68 -9.76
N ILE A 132 -6.24 -12.13 -8.86
CA ILE A 132 -5.18 -12.87 -8.16
C ILE A 132 -5.79 -14.05 -7.38
N LEU A 133 -6.82 -13.77 -6.58
CA LEU A 133 -7.51 -14.80 -5.79
C LEU A 133 -8.04 -15.94 -6.67
N ASN A 134 -8.71 -15.61 -7.79
CA ASN A 134 -9.23 -16.60 -8.73
C ASN A 134 -8.13 -17.46 -9.36
N CYS A 135 -6.97 -16.87 -9.66
CA CYS A 135 -5.82 -17.62 -10.17
C CYS A 135 -5.29 -18.60 -9.11
N TRP A 136 -5.10 -18.16 -7.87
CA TRP A 136 -4.60 -19.01 -6.80
C TRP A 136 -5.60 -20.06 -6.30
N MET A 137 -6.91 -19.76 -6.31
CA MET A 137 -7.93 -20.76 -5.96
C MET A 137 -7.96 -21.94 -6.93
N ARG A 138 -7.52 -21.76 -8.18
CA ARG A 138 -7.31 -22.89 -9.11
C ARG A 138 -6.13 -23.78 -8.73
N GLN A 139 -5.22 -23.30 -7.88
CA GLN A 139 -4.06 -24.01 -7.35
C GLN A 139 -4.29 -24.52 -5.92
N THR A 140 -5.54 -24.69 -5.48
CA THR A 140 -5.87 -25.10 -4.11
C THR A 140 -5.19 -26.42 -3.70
N GLU A 141 -5.10 -27.40 -4.61
CA GLU A 141 -4.39 -28.66 -4.34
C GLU A 141 -2.90 -28.45 -4.03
N ASN A 142 -2.24 -27.53 -4.75
CA ASN A 142 -0.86 -27.15 -4.49
C ASN A 142 -0.73 -26.52 -3.09
N VAL A 143 -1.65 -25.63 -2.70
CA VAL A 143 -1.65 -25.03 -1.36
C VAL A 143 -1.76 -26.10 -0.26
N GLU A 144 -2.67 -27.06 -0.41
CA GLU A 144 -2.82 -28.16 0.56
C GLU A 144 -1.56 -29.05 0.65
N ASN A 145 -0.93 -29.36 -0.48
CA ASN A 145 0.31 -30.12 -0.52
C ASN A 145 1.50 -29.32 0.05
N PHE A 146 1.56 -28.01 -0.22
CA PHE A 146 2.59 -27.13 0.31
C PHE A 146 2.52 -27.04 1.84
N LYS A 147 1.33 -27.01 2.45
CA LYS A 147 1.19 -27.02 3.92
C LYS A 147 1.80 -28.27 4.59
N LYS A 148 1.86 -29.40 3.87
CA LYS A 148 2.45 -30.65 4.40
C LYS A 148 3.98 -30.65 4.36
N GLY A 149 4.56 -30.21 3.25
CA GLY A 149 6.00 -30.40 2.99
C GLY A 149 6.82 -29.15 2.65
N GLN A 150 6.18 -27.99 2.45
CA GLN A 150 6.83 -26.72 2.06
C GLN A 150 7.74 -26.86 0.82
N ASN A 151 7.40 -27.77 -0.10
CA ASN A 151 8.21 -28.06 -1.28
C ASN A 151 7.94 -27.00 -2.39
N PRO A 152 8.99 -26.38 -2.99
CA PRO A 152 8.84 -25.44 -4.10
C PRO A 152 7.99 -25.93 -5.28
N LYS A 153 7.93 -27.25 -5.54
CA LYS A 153 7.05 -27.84 -6.57
C LYS A 153 5.56 -27.51 -6.37
N TYR A 154 5.15 -27.30 -5.13
CA TYR A 154 3.77 -26.94 -4.78
C TYR A 154 3.63 -25.44 -4.50
N ALA A 155 4.59 -24.63 -4.95
CA ALA A 155 4.52 -23.19 -4.78
C ALA A 155 3.33 -22.58 -5.53
N LEU A 156 2.75 -21.54 -4.96
CA LEU A 156 1.81 -20.72 -5.72
C LEU A 156 2.58 -19.97 -6.80
N HIS A 157 2.01 -19.94 -8.00
CA HIS A 157 2.65 -19.23 -9.09
C HIS A 157 2.52 -17.72 -8.89
N SER A 158 3.55 -16.96 -9.26
CA SER A 158 3.54 -15.50 -9.28
C SER A 158 3.33 -14.94 -10.69
N LYS A 159 3.25 -15.82 -11.70
CA LYS A 159 3.03 -15.47 -13.11
C LYS A 159 1.93 -16.32 -13.71
N PHE A 160 0.99 -15.65 -14.39
CA PHE A 160 -0.18 -16.29 -15.00
C PHE A 160 -0.44 -15.72 -16.38
N HIS A 161 -1.18 -16.45 -17.21
CA HIS A 161 -1.64 -15.91 -18.47
C HIS A 161 -2.66 -14.78 -18.22
N LEU A 162 -2.37 -13.59 -18.74
CA LEU A 162 -3.08 -12.34 -18.51
C LEU A 162 -4.59 -12.42 -18.76
N LYS A 163 -5.03 -13.18 -19.77
CA LYS A 163 -6.45 -13.30 -20.17
C LYS A 163 -7.14 -14.49 -19.52
N THR A 164 -6.48 -15.65 -19.48
CA THR A 164 -7.13 -16.90 -19.09
C THR A 164 -6.92 -17.23 -17.61
N GLY A 165 -5.88 -16.69 -16.98
CA GLY A 165 -5.48 -17.00 -15.61
C GLY A 165 -4.96 -18.42 -15.45
N LYS A 166 -4.56 -19.06 -16.55
CA LYS A 166 -3.87 -20.34 -16.54
C LYS A 166 -2.39 -20.14 -16.21
N GLU A 167 -1.76 -21.20 -15.77
CA GLU A 167 -0.33 -21.24 -15.53
C GLU A 167 0.43 -21.04 -16.86
N VAL A 168 1.47 -20.20 -16.84
CA VAL A 168 2.34 -19.97 -18.02
C VAL A 168 3.38 -21.08 -18.15
N VAL A 169 3.80 -21.61 -17.02
CA VAL A 169 4.79 -22.68 -16.86
C VAL A 169 4.14 -23.72 -15.97
N SER A 170 4.34 -25.01 -16.25
CA SER A 170 3.78 -26.10 -15.45
C SER A 170 4.30 -26.04 -14.01
N SER A 171 3.55 -26.51 -13.01
CA SER A 171 4.06 -26.54 -11.63
C SER A 171 5.32 -27.40 -11.45
N ASP A 172 5.58 -28.36 -12.35
CA ASP A 172 6.79 -29.17 -12.33
C ASP A 172 8.03 -28.37 -12.78
N ASP A 173 7.82 -27.39 -13.66
CA ASP A 173 8.87 -26.50 -14.19
C ASP A 173 8.93 -25.16 -13.43
N TYR A 174 7.85 -24.81 -12.72
CA TYR A 174 7.71 -23.58 -11.96
C TYR A 174 8.37 -23.74 -10.58
N GLY A 175 9.69 -23.60 -10.55
CA GLY A 175 10.48 -23.76 -9.32
C GLY A 175 10.51 -22.54 -8.39
N HIS A 176 10.01 -21.38 -8.83
CA HIS A 176 10.25 -20.10 -8.13
C HIS A 176 9.23 -19.82 -7.03
N LEU A 177 9.40 -20.51 -5.89
CA LEU A 177 8.69 -20.18 -4.64
C LEU A 177 8.97 -18.74 -4.22
N GLN A 178 7.92 -17.95 -4.01
CA GLN A 178 7.99 -16.55 -3.58
C GLN A 178 7.00 -16.29 -2.44
N ILE A 179 7.49 -16.37 -1.21
CA ILE A 179 6.66 -16.17 -0.01
C ILE A 179 6.31 -14.68 0.15
N ASP A 180 7.20 -13.79 -0.28
CA ASP A 180 7.01 -12.35 -0.24
C ASP A 180 5.77 -11.90 -1.03
N VAL A 181 5.49 -12.50 -2.19
CA VAL A 181 4.36 -12.11 -3.05
C VAL A 181 3.01 -12.48 -2.41
N VAL A 182 2.90 -13.67 -1.83
CA VAL A 182 1.69 -14.09 -1.11
C VAL A 182 1.48 -13.20 0.12
N SER A 183 2.56 -12.89 0.83
CA SER A 183 2.53 -12.02 2.00
C SER A 183 2.14 -10.58 1.64
N LEU A 184 2.66 -10.05 0.53
CA LEU A 184 2.31 -8.74 -0.02
C LEU A 184 0.82 -8.66 -0.38
N PHE A 185 0.26 -9.72 -0.97
CA PHE A 185 -1.17 -9.81 -1.26
C PHE A 185 -2.00 -9.73 0.02
N LEU A 186 -1.67 -10.52 1.05
CA LEU A 186 -2.40 -10.51 2.31
C LEU A 186 -2.34 -9.13 2.99
N LEU A 187 -1.17 -8.47 2.95
CA LEU A 187 -0.99 -7.14 3.51
C LEU A 187 -1.89 -6.11 2.82
N PHE A 188 -1.87 -6.03 1.49
CA PHE A 188 -2.72 -5.09 0.75
C PHE A 188 -4.21 -5.47 0.76
N LEU A 189 -4.54 -6.76 0.87
CA LEU A 189 -5.92 -7.23 1.06
C LEU A 189 -6.52 -6.62 2.32
N VAL A 190 -5.78 -6.64 3.44
CA VAL A 190 -6.22 -6.03 4.71
C VAL A 190 -6.39 -4.52 4.58
N GLN A 191 -5.43 -3.83 3.96
CA GLN A 191 -5.50 -2.38 3.75
C GLN A 191 -6.74 -2.00 2.93
N MET A 192 -6.97 -2.67 1.80
CA MET A 192 -8.09 -2.39 0.90
C MET A 192 -9.45 -2.74 1.52
N ILE A 193 -9.57 -3.88 2.22
CA ILE A 193 -10.81 -4.22 2.95
C ILE A 193 -11.07 -3.20 4.07
N THR A 194 -10.03 -2.78 4.79
CA THR A 194 -10.14 -1.77 5.85
C THR A 194 -10.56 -0.40 5.29
N SER A 195 -10.21 -0.09 4.03
CA SER A 195 -10.74 1.09 3.34
C SER A 195 -12.23 0.98 2.97
N GLY A 196 -12.84 -0.21 3.07
CA GLY A 196 -14.25 -0.44 2.72
C GLY A 196 -14.47 -1.08 1.34
N LEU A 197 -13.41 -1.45 0.63
CA LEU A 197 -13.54 -2.24 -0.60
C LEU A 197 -13.97 -3.66 -0.27
N GLN A 198 -14.98 -4.15 -1.00
CA GLN A 198 -15.45 -5.52 -0.88
C GLN A 198 -14.68 -6.39 -1.88
N ILE A 199 -13.70 -7.16 -1.38
CA ILE A 199 -12.86 -8.03 -2.23
C ILE A 199 -13.26 -9.49 -2.09
N ILE A 200 -13.60 -9.94 -0.88
CA ILE A 200 -13.99 -11.32 -0.57
C ILE A 200 -15.51 -11.40 -0.49
N TYR A 201 -16.12 -12.37 -1.19
CA TYR A 201 -17.56 -12.50 -1.40
C TYR A 201 -18.15 -13.77 -0.80
N THR A 202 -17.38 -14.86 -0.71
CA THR A 202 -17.89 -16.16 -0.22
C THR A 202 -17.06 -16.71 0.93
N MET A 203 -17.64 -17.66 1.67
CA MET A 203 -16.93 -18.35 2.74
C MET A 203 -15.84 -19.29 2.23
N ASP A 204 -15.93 -19.77 0.98
CA ASP A 204 -14.87 -20.54 0.36
C ASP A 204 -13.64 -19.66 0.10
N GLU A 205 -13.85 -18.42 -0.35
CA GLU A 205 -12.79 -17.43 -0.49
C GLU A 205 -12.17 -17.06 0.87
N VAL A 206 -12.97 -16.93 1.94
CA VAL A 206 -12.47 -16.74 3.31
C VAL A 206 -11.57 -17.90 3.74
N THR A 207 -12.04 -19.13 3.52
CA THR A 207 -11.30 -20.36 3.89
C THR A 207 -10.00 -20.46 3.08
N PHE A 208 -10.04 -20.09 1.81
CA PHE A 208 -8.84 -20.03 0.96
C PHE A 208 -7.82 -19.01 1.48
N VAL A 209 -8.26 -17.81 1.88
CA VAL A 209 -7.36 -16.81 2.48
C VAL A 209 -6.79 -17.32 3.82
N GLN A 210 -7.56 -18.04 4.64
CA GLN A 210 -7.02 -18.71 5.83
C GLN A 210 -5.94 -19.75 5.47
N ASN A 211 -6.11 -20.47 4.35
CA ASN A 211 -5.09 -21.37 3.83
C ASN A 211 -3.82 -20.64 3.35
N LEU A 212 -3.95 -19.43 2.80
CA LEU A 212 -2.79 -18.57 2.49
C LEU A 212 -2.04 -18.12 3.74
N VAL A 213 -2.74 -17.92 4.87
CA VAL A 213 -2.08 -17.67 6.16
C VAL A 213 -1.22 -18.86 6.56
N TYR A 214 -1.78 -20.07 6.56
CA TYR A 214 -1.01 -21.29 6.84
C TYR A 214 0.15 -21.52 5.86
N TYR A 215 0.01 -21.06 4.61
CA TYR A 215 1.05 -21.10 3.60
C TYR A 215 2.28 -20.25 4.00
N VAL A 216 2.07 -19.04 4.53
CA VAL A 216 3.17 -18.11 4.89
C VAL A 216 3.65 -18.22 6.34
N GLU A 217 2.89 -18.85 7.25
CA GLU A 217 3.24 -18.99 8.67
C GLU A 217 4.61 -19.65 8.92
N ARG A 218 5.08 -20.49 8.00
CA ARG A 218 6.36 -21.21 8.12
C ARG A 218 7.54 -20.54 7.43
N ALA A 219 7.40 -19.28 6.98
CA ALA A 219 8.44 -18.57 6.22
C ALA A 219 9.83 -18.61 6.88
N TYR A 220 9.90 -18.51 8.22
CA TYR A 220 11.13 -18.58 9.02
C TYR A 220 12.01 -19.82 8.80
N ARG A 221 11.47 -20.89 8.20
CA ARG A 221 12.16 -22.15 7.93
C ARG A 221 11.92 -22.67 6.51
N THR A 222 11.38 -21.84 5.63
CA THR A 222 11.09 -22.22 4.25
C THR A 222 11.97 -21.39 3.31
N PRO A 223 13.07 -21.97 2.81
CA PRO A 223 13.89 -21.32 1.80
C PRO A 223 13.07 -21.04 0.53
N ASP A 224 13.24 -19.86 -0.04
CA ASP A 224 12.53 -19.42 -1.26
C ASP A 224 13.51 -18.77 -2.25
N PHE A 225 12.97 -18.23 -3.35
CA PHE A 225 13.76 -17.59 -4.39
C PHE A 225 13.93 -16.07 -4.21
N GLY A 226 13.35 -15.53 -3.13
CA GLY A 226 13.34 -14.11 -2.81
C GLY A 226 12.59 -13.25 -3.83
N MET A 227 12.59 -11.94 -3.58
CA MET A 227 11.87 -10.97 -4.41
C MET A 227 12.33 -10.99 -5.88
N TRP A 228 13.61 -11.28 -6.12
CA TRP A 228 14.23 -11.28 -7.45
C TRP A 228 14.21 -12.63 -8.18
N GLU A 229 13.54 -13.66 -7.63
CA GLU A 229 13.42 -15.00 -8.24
C GLU A 229 14.75 -15.75 -8.43
N ARG A 230 15.83 -15.37 -7.71
CA ARG A 230 17.18 -15.93 -7.91
C ARG A 230 17.54 -17.09 -6.98
N GLY A 231 16.92 -17.19 -5.81
CA GLY A 231 17.43 -18.08 -4.76
C GLY A 231 18.78 -17.55 -4.28
N SER A 232 19.87 -18.31 -4.39
CA SER A 232 21.20 -17.86 -4.01
C SER A 232 21.72 -16.68 -4.86
N LYS A 233 22.76 -15.98 -4.37
CA LYS A 233 23.47 -14.92 -5.12
C LYS A 233 23.94 -15.40 -6.50
N TYR A 234 24.34 -16.67 -6.58
CA TYR A 234 24.88 -17.29 -7.80
C TYR A 234 23.80 -17.69 -8.81
N ASN A 235 22.50 -17.61 -8.45
CA ASN A 235 21.37 -17.95 -9.32
C ASN A 235 21.49 -19.37 -9.91
N ASN A 236 21.83 -20.34 -9.06
CA ASN A 236 22.08 -21.74 -9.43
C ASN A 236 20.90 -22.67 -9.09
N GLY A 237 19.69 -22.12 -8.91
CA GLY A 237 18.48 -22.88 -8.53
C GLY A 237 18.39 -23.27 -7.05
N THR A 238 19.35 -22.86 -6.21
CA THR A 238 19.32 -23.15 -4.77
C THR A 238 18.51 -22.09 -4.02
N PRO A 239 17.39 -22.43 -3.36
CA PRO A 239 16.64 -21.48 -2.54
C PRO A 239 17.35 -21.19 -1.21
N GLU A 240 17.11 -20.01 -0.64
CA GLU A 240 17.71 -19.58 0.63
C GLU A 240 16.64 -18.94 1.54
N LEU A 241 16.93 -18.83 2.83
CA LEU A 241 16.10 -18.01 3.72
C LEU A 241 16.40 -16.53 3.46
N HIS A 242 15.42 -15.83 2.88
CA HIS A 242 15.49 -14.40 2.61
C HIS A 242 14.83 -13.61 3.75
N ALA A 243 15.58 -12.70 4.36
CA ALA A 243 15.06 -11.81 5.39
C ALA A 243 13.93 -10.93 4.85
N SER A 244 14.01 -10.50 3.58
CA SER A 244 12.94 -9.77 2.91
C SER A 244 11.61 -10.54 2.89
N SER A 245 11.62 -11.82 2.50
CA SER A 245 10.46 -12.71 2.48
C SER A 245 9.91 -12.99 3.89
N ILE A 246 10.78 -13.29 4.86
CA ILE A 246 10.36 -13.59 6.24
C ILE A 246 9.76 -12.36 6.91
N GLY A 247 10.37 -11.18 6.72
CA GLY A 247 9.85 -9.94 7.27
C GLY A 247 8.52 -9.53 6.63
N MET A 248 8.35 -9.75 5.32
CA MET A 248 7.06 -9.54 4.64
C MET A 248 5.98 -10.50 5.16
N ALA A 249 6.32 -11.78 5.38
CA ALA A 249 5.41 -12.76 5.98
C ALA A 249 5.03 -12.38 7.41
N LYS A 250 6.00 -12.05 8.26
CA LYS A 250 5.76 -11.51 9.61
C LYS A 250 4.78 -10.34 9.58
N ALA A 251 5.02 -9.42 8.65
CA ALA A 251 4.20 -8.23 8.46
C ALA A 251 2.76 -8.55 8.05
N ALA A 252 2.58 -9.49 7.12
CA ALA A 252 1.27 -9.95 6.66
C ALA A 252 0.48 -10.68 7.76
N LEU A 253 1.14 -11.56 8.51
CA LEU A 253 0.59 -12.28 9.65
C LEU A 253 0.09 -11.32 10.74
N GLU A 254 0.88 -10.29 11.05
CA GLU A 254 0.52 -9.24 11.99
C GLU A 254 -0.69 -8.41 11.49
N ALA A 255 -0.76 -8.13 10.18
CA ALA A 255 -1.83 -7.34 9.59
C ALA A 255 -3.17 -8.08 9.51
N ILE A 256 -3.15 -9.37 9.13
CA ILE A 256 -4.37 -10.13 8.85
C ILE A 256 -5.01 -10.74 10.10
N ASN A 257 -4.26 -10.89 11.18
CA ASN A 257 -4.81 -11.48 12.40
C ASN A 257 -5.95 -10.62 12.98
N GLY A 258 -7.11 -11.24 13.19
CA GLY A 258 -8.32 -10.56 13.63
C GLY A 258 -9.00 -9.72 12.54
N CYS A 259 -8.55 -9.79 11.29
CA CYS A 259 -9.20 -9.11 10.17
C CYS A 259 -10.47 -9.86 9.76
N ASN A 260 -11.59 -9.13 9.68
CA ASN A 260 -12.82 -9.64 9.07
C ASN A 260 -12.79 -9.41 7.56
N LEU A 261 -12.78 -10.48 6.77
CA LEU A 261 -12.62 -10.40 5.32
C LEU A 261 -13.86 -9.84 4.58
N PHE A 262 -15.02 -9.81 5.23
CA PHE A 262 -16.21 -9.11 4.71
C PHE A 262 -16.28 -7.65 5.17
N GLY A 263 -15.22 -7.13 5.80
CA GLY A 263 -15.17 -5.79 6.35
C GLY A 263 -16.16 -5.60 7.50
N GLU A 264 -16.80 -4.43 7.56
CA GLU A 264 -17.76 -4.08 8.62
C GLU A 264 -19.03 -4.94 8.61
N LYS A 265 -19.37 -5.56 7.47
CA LYS A 265 -20.56 -6.39 7.30
C LYS A 265 -20.33 -7.86 7.71
N GLY A 266 -19.10 -8.21 8.10
CA GLY A 266 -18.74 -9.58 8.38
C GLY A 266 -19.16 -10.08 9.76
N ALA A 267 -19.25 -11.40 9.87
CA ALA A 267 -19.56 -12.11 11.11
C ALA A 267 -18.30 -12.71 11.74
N SER A 268 -18.41 -13.31 12.93
CA SER A 268 -17.25 -13.89 13.64
C SER A 268 -16.55 -15.01 12.86
N TRP A 269 -17.26 -15.75 12.02
CA TRP A 269 -16.70 -16.84 11.21
C TRP A 269 -15.96 -16.37 9.95
N SER A 270 -16.06 -15.08 9.57
CA SER A 270 -15.28 -14.49 8.48
C SER A 270 -14.02 -13.77 8.97
N VAL A 271 -13.64 -13.98 10.22
CA VAL A 271 -12.42 -13.46 10.85
C VAL A 271 -11.28 -14.45 10.66
N ILE A 272 -10.13 -13.95 10.21
CA ILE A 272 -8.90 -14.73 10.06
C ILE A 272 -8.09 -14.69 11.35
N PHE A 273 -7.55 -15.84 11.72
CA PHE A 273 -6.67 -15.98 12.88
C PHE A 273 -5.31 -16.55 12.46
N VAL A 274 -4.28 -16.12 13.20
CA VAL A 274 -2.88 -16.49 12.98
C VAL A 274 -2.33 -17.16 14.23
N ASP A 275 -1.50 -18.18 14.05
CA ASP A 275 -0.72 -18.76 15.15
C ASP A 275 0.30 -17.74 15.69
N ILE A 276 0.16 -17.40 16.97
CA ILE A 276 1.04 -16.47 17.69
C ILE A 276 2.47 -16.97 17.67
N ASP A 277 2.67 -18.28 17.84
CA ASP A 277 4.00 -18.86 17.85
C ASP A 277 4.63 -18.80 16.46
N ALA A 278 3.85 -19.01 15.40
CA ALA A 278 4.31 -18.81 14.03
C ALA A 278 4.75 -17.37 13.81
N HIS A 279 3.95 -16.37 14.21
CA HIS A 279 4.36 -14.96 14.15
C HIS A 279 5.66 -14.70 14.91
N ASN A 280 5.79 -15.20 16.15
CA ASN A 280 6.97 -14.98 17.00
C ASN A 280 8.25 -15.65 16.44
N ARG A 281 8.14 -16.84 15.84
CA ARG A 281 9.25 -17.50 15.16
C ARG A 281 9.72 -16.70 13.95
N ASN A 282 8.79 -16.22 13.12
CA ASN A 282 9.12 -15.34 11.98
C ASN A 282 9.80 -14.05 12.44
N ARG A 283 9.29 -13.41 13.49
CA ARG A 283 9.91 -12.22 14.07
C ARG A 283 11.34 -12.50 14.54
N SER A 284 11.53 -13.56 15.33
CA SER A 284 12.84 -13.88 15.93
C SER A 284 13.90 -14.17 14.87
N ILE A 285 13.55 -14.97 13.86
CA ILE A 285 14.48 -15.29 12.75
C ILE A 285 14.75 -14.06 11.89
N PHE A 286 13.73 -13.27 11.57
CA PHE A 286 13.90 -12.03 10.79
C PHE A 286 14.85 -11.05 11.48
N GLU A 287 14.62 -10.76 12.77
CA GLU A 287 15.46 -9.84 13.54
C GLU A 287 16.90 -10.38 13.70
N THR A 288 17.08 -11.71 13.75
CA THR A 288 18.41 -12.35 13.79
C THR A 288 19.16 -12.25 12.46
N LEU A 289 18.44 -12.32 11.34
CA LEU A 289 19.05 -12.21 10.02
C LEU A 289 19.55 -10.80 9.75
N LEU A 290 18.79 -9.77 10.13
CA LEU A 290 19.15 -8.38 9.84
C LEU A 290 20.54 -8.00 10.36
N PRO A 291 21.35 -7.26 9.57
CA PRO A 291 21.01 -6.62 8.30
C PRO A 291 21.18 -7.53 7.07
N ARG A 292 21.42 -8.83 7.27
CA ARG A 292 21.72 -9.75 6.19
C ARG A 292 20.47 -10.18 5.43
N GLU A 293 20.52 -10.18 4.10
CA GLU A 293 19.40 -10.68 3.28
C GLU A 293 19.32 -12.21 3.27
N SER A 294 20.42 -12.92 2.99
CA SER A 294 20.44 -14.39 2.97
C SER A 294 21.83 -14.95 3.22
N SER A 295 22.00 -16.27 3.25
CA SER A 295 23.32 -16.90 3.47
C SER A 295 24.39 -16.44 2.49
N SER A 296 24.04 -16.22 1.22
CA SER A 296 24.97 -15.78 0.18
C SER A 296 24.85 -14.29 -0.19
N LYS A 297 23.81 -13.59 0.27
CA LYS A 297 23.62 -12.15 0.05
C LYS A 297 23.81 -11.38 1.34
N ASN A 298 24.82 -10.53 1.37
CA ASN A 298 25.06 -9.65 2.51
C ASN A 298 23.91 -8.67 2.68
N VAL A 299 23.79 -7.66 1.84
CA VAL A 299 22.71 -6.67 1.88
C VAL A 299 22.01 -6.68 0.51
N ASP A 300 20.71 -6.42 0.49
CA ASP A 300 19.90 -6.35 -0.71
C ASP A 300 18.77 -5.32 -0.56
N ALA A 301 18.55 -4.56 -1.64
CA ALA A 301 17.55 -3.50 -1.68
C ALA A 301 16.11 -4.01 -1.44
N SER A 302 15.85 -5.32 -1.58
CA SER A 302 14.61 -5.97 -1.16
C SER A 302 14.26 -5.71 0.30
N LEU A 303 15.25 -5.55 1.18
CA LEU A 303 15.07 -5.26 2.60
C LEU A 303 14.38 -3.91 2.83
N MET A 304 14.49 -2.97 1.90
CA MET A 304 13.84 -1.65 2.02
C MET A 304 12.32 -1.77 2.06
N CYS A 305 11.74 -2.61 1.20
CA CYS A 305 10.31 -2.91 1.17
C CYS A 305 9.84 -3.62 2.45
N THR A 306 10.77 -4.23 3.18
CA THR A 306 10.51 -5.04 4.38
C THR A 306 10.62 -4.20 5.66
N ILE A 307 11.66 -3.38 5.80
CA ILE A 307 11.85 -2.52 6.99
C ILE A 307 11.06 -1.22 6.89
N SER A 308 10.72 -0.78 5.68
CA SER A 308 9.95 0.44 5.39
C SER A 308 8.66 0.09 4.64
N PHE A 309 8.05 1.06 3.93
CA PHE A 309 6.82 0.83 3.19
C PHE A 309 7.00 -0.28 2.13
N PRO A 310 6.08 -1.25 2.00
CA PRO A 310 4.79 -1.34 2.69
C PRO A 310 4.81 -2.12 4.01
N ALA A 311 5.87 -2.88 4.30
CA ALA A 311 5.81 -3.92 5.31
C ALA A 311 6.09 -3.45 6.75
N PHE A 312 6.96 -2.47 7.00
CA PHE A 312 7.30 -2.00 8.35
C PHE A 312 7.52 -3.15 9.36
N ALA A 313 8.31 -4.15 8.96
CA ALA A 313 8.40 -5.44 9.65
C ALA A 313 9.13 -5.34 11.00
N THR A 314 10.08 -4.40 11.14
CA THR A 314 10.80 -4.12 12.40
C THR A 314 10.47 -2.72 12.91
N HIS A 315 10.36 -2.61 14.24
CA HIS A 315 10.25 -1.35 14.98
C HIS A 315 11.48 -1.11 15.87
N ASP A 316 12.48 -1.99 15.79
CA ASP A 316 13.75 -1.83 16.48
C ASP A 316 14.61 -0.81 15.71
N GLN A 317 14.84 0.35 16.33
CA GLN A 317 15.56 1.45 15.72
C GLN A 317 17.02 1.12 15.41
N MET A 318 17.66 0.24 16.19
CA MET A 318 19.05 -0.17 15.94
C MET A 318 19.12 -1.10 14.73
N LEU A 319 18.26 -2.13 14.67
CA LEU A 319 18.19 -3.04 13.52
C LEU A 319 17.83 -2.27 12.26
N TYR A 320 16.83 -1.40 12.33
CA TYR A 320 16.43 -0.53 11.24
C TYR A 320 17.60 0.32 10.74
N SER A 321 18.28 1.05 11.62
CA SER A 321 19.35 1.99 11.24
C SER A 321 20.57 1.26 10.70
N LYS A 322 20.90 0.10 11.26
CA LYS A 322 22.01 -0.75 10.81
C LYS A 322 21.73 -1.32 9.41
N THR A 323 20.55 -1.88 9.17
CA THR A 323 20.16 -2.40 7.86
C THR A 323 20.16 -1.29 6.83
N ARG A 324 19.49 -0.17 7.13
CA ARG A 324 19.45 0.99 6.25
C ARG A 324 20.86 1.44 5.85
N SER A 325 21.76 1.66 6.81
CA SER A 325 23.10 2.19 6.52
C SER A 325 23.91 1.26 5.63
N GLN A 326 23.88 -0.05 5.89
CA GLN A 326 24.63 -1.02 5.09
C GLN A 326 24.09 -1.22 3.68
N GLU A 327 22.77 -1.06 3.48
CA GLU A 327 22.17 -1.01 2.14
C GLU A 327 22.72 0.19 1.34
N PHE A 328 22.78 1.38 1.94
CA PHE A 328 23.19 2.60 1.23
C PHE A 328 24.67 2.72 0.93
N GLU A 329 25.54 2.09 1.73
CA GLU A 329 26.99 2.11 1.46
C GLU A 329 27.38 1.39 0.16
N LYS A 330 26.50 0.56 -0.42
CA LYS A 330 26.82 -0.29 -1.58
C LYS A 330 25.84 -0.23 -2.75
N ILE A 331 24.66 0.36 -2.56
CA ILE A 331 23.67 0.51 -3.63
C ILE A 331 23.89 1.84 -4.35
N GLU A 332 24.79 1.80 -5.33
CA GLU A 332 24.89 2.84 -6.34
C GLU A 332 23.73 2.67 -7.35
N CYS A 333 22.63 3.38 -7.10
CA CYS A 333 21.86 4.17 -8.08
C CYS A 333 21.44 3.55 -9.43
N GLN A 334 21.37 2.23 -9.57
CA GLN A 334 20.98 1.61 -10.84
C GLN A 334 19.46 1.52 -11.03
N TRP A 335 18.66 1.50 -9.96
CA TRP A 335 17.21 1.33 -10.05
C TRP A 335 16.49 2.56 -9.48
N PRO A 336 15.85 3.39 -10.32
CA PRO A 336 15.07 4.55 -9.88
C PRO A 336 13.99 4.22 -8.85
N LEU A 337 13.50 2.97 -8.86
CA LEU A 337 12.56 2.43 -7.88
C LEU A 337 12.99 2.64 -6.43
N PHE A 338 14.28 2.50 -6.10
CA PHE A 338 14.74 2.65 -4.72
C PHE A 338 14.74 4.09 -4.26
N TYR A 339 15.00 5.06 -5.14
CA TYR A 339 14.82 6.47 -4.80
C TYR A 339 13.36 6.78 -4.45
N LEU A 340 12.40 6.14 -5.12
CA LEU A 340 11.00 6.29 -4.78
C LEU A 340 10.68 5.72 -3.40
N TYR A 341 11.21 4.54 -3.05
CA TYR A 341 11.07 3.99 -1.71
C TYR A 341 11.70 4.91 -0.65
N MET A 342 12.81 5.58 -0.96
CA MET A 342 13.42 6.57 -0.06
C MET A 342 12.61 7.84 0.10
N ILE A 343 11.96 8.30 -0.96
CA ILE A 343 10.99 9.40 -0.87
C ILE A 343 9.83 8.98 0.03
N LEU A 344 9.22 7.81 -0.21
CA LEU A 344 8.11 7.29 0.60
C LEU A 344 8.49 7.20 2.07
N GLU A 345 9.66 6.64 2.37
CA GLU A 345 10.15 6.53 3.72
C GLU A 345 10.38 7.91 4.38
N GLY A 346 10.94 8.87 3.64
CA GLY A 346 11.07 10.25 4.10
C GLY A 346 9.72 10.86 4.46
N MET A 347 8.69 10.60 3.66
CA MET A 347 7.31 11.02 3.94
C MET A 347 6.75 10.37 5.21
N PHE A 348 6.92 9.05 5.41
CA PHE A 348 6.47 8.36 6.62
C PHE A 348 7.17 8.82 7.89
N LYS A 349 8.41 9.31 7.77
CA LYS A 349 9.22 9.81 8.89
C LYS A 349 9.13 11.33 9.09
N ASN A 350 8.39 12.02 8.24
CA ASN A 350 8.36 13.48 8.20
C ASN A 350 9.77 14.11 8.07
N ASN A 351 10.63 13.49 7.25
CA ASN A 351 11.97 13.97 6.96
C ASN A 351 12.01 14.63 5.57
N GLU A 352 11.75 15.94 5.54
CA GLU A 352 11.71 16.73 4.32
C GLU A 352 13.06 16.82 3.60
N GLU A 353 14.17 16.83 4.35
CA GLU A 353 15.53 16.85 3.79
C GLU A 353 15.79 15.60 2.95
N GLN A 354 15.45 14.42 3.49
CA GLN A 354 15.54 13.15 2.76
C GLN A 354 14.66 13.18 1.50
N VAL A 355 13.42 13.66 1.61
CA VAL A 355 12.48 13.71 0.47
C VAL A 355 13.08 14.55 -0.66
N GLU A 356 13.60 15.75 -0.35
CA GLU A 356 14.15 16.65 -1.34
C GLU A 356 15.48 16.13 -1.93
N GLU A 357 16.33 15.50 -1.12
CA GLU A 357 17.57 14.85 -1.59
C GLU A 357 17.27 13.80 -2.67
N TYR A 358 16.40 12.83 -2.37
CA TYR A 358 16.11 11.73 -3.29
C TYR A 358 15.26 12.16 -4.48
N LYS A 359 14.42 13.19 -4.32
CA LYS A 359 13.72 13.82 -5.45
C LYS A 359 14.71 14.45 -6.43
N ASN A 360 15.73 15.14 -5.94
CA ASN A 360 16.78 15.72 -6.79
C ASN A 360 17.62 14.63 -7.49
N LYS A 361 17.92 13.52 -6.80
CA LYS A 361 18.57 12.35 -7.40
C LYS A 361 17.71 11.62 -8.44
N LEU A 362 16.39 11.60 -8.25
CA LEU A 362 15.44 10.96 -9.16
C LEU A 362 15.20 11.80 -10.43
N LYS A 363 15.14 13.13 -10.30
CA LYS A 363 14.82 14.07 -11.40
C LYS A 363 15.57 13.81 -12.72
N PRO A 364 16.90 13.59 -12.75
CA PRO A 364 17.61 13.33 -14.01
C PRO A 364 17.31 11.95 -14.62
N LEU A 365 16.76 11.02 -13.83
CA LEU A 365 16.48 9.65 -14.27
C LEU A 365 15.07 9.47 -14.87
N VAL A 366 14.17 10.41 -14.59
CA VAL A 366 12.77 10.37 -15.02
C VAL A 366 12.66 10.77 -16.49
N LYS A 367 11.99 9.93 -17.28
CA LYS A 367 11.64 10.20 -18.68
C LYS A 367 10.24 10.80 -18.76
N ARG A 368 9.85 11.26 -19.96
CA ARG A 368 8.48 11.74 -20.22
C ARG A 368 7.87 11.04 -21.42
N ASP A 369 6.58 10.76 -21.34
CA ASP A 369 5.83 10.22 -22.48
C ASP A 369 5.32 11.31 -23.42
N LYS A 370 4.53 10.91 -24.43
CA LYS A 370 3.97 11.81 -25.45
C LYS A 370 3.01 12.87 -24.89
N TRP A 371 2.48 12.67 -23.69
CA TRP A 371 1.60 13.60 -22.99
C TRP A 371 2.38 14.47 -21.99
N GLY A 372 3.69 14.28 -21.89
CA GLY A 372 4.55 14.94 -20.90
C GLY A 372 4.52 14.26 -19.53
N ASP A 373 3.81 13.14 -19.38
CA ASP A 373 3.68 12.44 -18.10
C ASP A 373 5.00 11.74 -17.74
N PRO A 374 5.40 11.74 -16.45
CA PRO A 374 6.61 11.06 -15.99
C PRO A 374 6.59 9.55 -16.26
N VAL A 375 7.75 9.02 -16.65
CA VAL A 375 7.99 7.60 -16.90
C VAL A 375 9.24 7.18 -16.14
N ILE A 376 9.10 6.12 -15.34
CA ILE A 376 10.18 5.60 -14.50
C ILE A 376 10.88 4.43 -15.18
N PRO A 377 12.18 4.56 -15.53
CA PRO A 377 13.01 3.44 -15.98
C PRO A 377 13.09 2.34 -14.93
N MET A 378 13.15 1.07 -15.36
CA MET A 378 13.32 -0.04 -14.43
C MET A 378 14.71 -0.01 -13.82
N TYR A 379 15.75 0.08 -14.66
CA TYR A 379 17.12 0.25 -14.22
C TYR A 379 17.99 0.96 -15.27
N TYR A 380 19.18 1.35 -14.84
CA TYR A 380 20.27 1.87 -15.64
C TYR A 380 21.46 0.92 -15.49
N PHE A 381 22.10 0.57 -16.61
CA PHE A 381 23.21 -0.36 -16.65
C PHE A 381 24.36 0.19 -17.49
N VAL A 382 25.58 -0.25 -17.18
CA VAL A 382 26.77 0.02 -18.01
C VAL A 382 26.86 -1.07 -19.08
N HIS A 383 27.17 -0.68 -20.32
CA HIS A 383 27.33 -1.65 -21.40
C HIS A 383 28.46 -2.65 -21.08
N LYS A 384 28.31 -3.91 -21.48
CA LYS A 384 29.24 -5.00 -21.12
C LYS A 384 30.71 -4.64 -21.42
N ASP A 385 30.94 -3.97 -22.55
CA ASP A 385 32.28 -3.59 -23.01
C ASP A 385 32.96 -2.55 -22.10
N ASN A 386 32.19 -1.81 -21.31
CA ASN A 386 32.69 -0.73 -20.45
C ASN A 386 32.66 -1.11 -18.96
N VAL A 387 32.31 -2.37 -18.63
CA VAL A 387 32.20 -2.80 -17.22
C VAL A 387 33.56 -2.79 -16.52
N GLU A 388 34.64 -3.15 -17.23
CA GLU A 388 35.99 -3.13 -16.66
C GLU A 388 36.44 -1.71 -16.33
N ASP A 389 36.14 -0.74 -17.20
CA ASP A 389 36.47 0.68 -16.98
C ASP A 389 35.66 1.26 -15.81
N GLU A 390 34.38 0.92 -15.68
CA GLU A 390 33.55 1.33 -14.53
C GLU A 390 34.04 0.70 -13.22
N GLN A 391 34.56 -0.54 -13.26
CA GLN A 391 35.15 -1.19 -12.08
C GLN A 391 36.47 -0.54 -11.67
N ALA A 392 37.25 -0.05 -12.62
CA ALA A 392 38.50 0.66 -12.37
C ALA A 392 38.25 2.07 -11.82
N GLU A 393 37.27 2.79 -12.37
CA GLU A 393 36.87 4.14 -11.93
C GLU A 393 35.32 4.25 -11.85
N PRO A 394 34.73 4.05 -10.65
CA PRO A 394 33.29 4.13 -10.46
C PRO A 394 32.71 5.49 -10.85
N GLY A 395 31.65 5.46 -11.66
CA GLY A 395 30.98 6.65 -12.19
C GLY A 395 31.56 7.18 -13.51
N SER A 396 32.61 6.56 -14.06
CA SER A 396 33.27 7.01 -15.30
C SER A 396 32.43 6.75 -16.56
N GLN A 397 31.60 5.70 -16.57
CA GLN A 397 30.93 5.24 -17.77
C GLN A 397 29.49 5.72 -17.91
N TYR A 398 29.08 5.98 -19.16
CA TYR A 398 27.71 6.30 -19.49
C TYR A 398 26.78 5.10 -19.24
N ARG A 399 25.70 5.34 -18.51
CA ARG A 399 24.70 4.33 -18.19
C ARG A 399 23.52 4.41 -19.14
N GLN A 400 23.14 3.27 -19.70
CA GLN A 400 21.98 3.12 -20.57
C GLN A 400 20.76 2.68 -19.75
N SER A 401 19.58 3.15 -20.13
CA SER A 401 18.33 2.73 -19.48
C SER A 401 17.87 1.36 -20.00
N SER A 402 17.24 0.58 -19.14
CA SER A 402 16.54 -0.67 -19.49
C SER A 402 15.51 -0.49 -20.62
N PRO A 403 15.22 -1.58 -21.37
CA PRO A 403 14.13 -1.61 -22.35
C PRO A 403 12.76 -1.30 -21.71
N GLU A 404 12.56 -1.70 -20.46
CA GLU A 404 11.41 -1.38 -19.63
C GLU A 404 11.54 -0.02 -18.95
N GLY A 405 10.42 0.67 -18.76
CA GLY A 405 10.39 2.04 -18.26
C GLY A 405 10.80 3.09 -19.30
N THR A 406 10.41 2.85 -20.55
CA THR A 406 10.48 3.83 -21.64
C THR A 406 9.07 4.33 -22.01
N PRO A 407 8.92 5.48 -22.69
CA PRO A 407 7.61 6.00 -23.12
C PRO A 407 6.74 5.02 -23.94
N LYS A 408 7.37 4.03 -24.58
CA LYS A 408 6.69 2.99 -25.36
C LYS A 408 6.52 1.68 -24.58
N ASN A 409 7.31 1.45 -23.54
CA ASN A 409 7.34 0.22 -22.77
C ASN A 409 7.48 0.55 -21.28
N LEU A 410 6.38 0.84 -20.60
CA LEU A 410 6.36 1.26 -19.20
C LEU A 410 6.71 0.08 -18.29
N PHE A 411 7.46 0.36 -17.22
CA PHE A 411 7.65 -0.56 -16.09
C PHE A 411 6.56 -0.29 -15.06
N LEU A 412 5.54 -1.15 -15.00
CA LEU A 412 4.30 -0.81 -14.29
C LEU A 412 4.46 -0.79 -12.76
N TRP A 413 5.35 -1.62 -12.20
CA TRP A 413 5.64 -1.57 -10.76
C TRP A 413 6.32 -0.24 -10.39
N GLY A 414 7.37 0.17 -11.09
CA GLY A 414 8.03 1.46 -10.86
C GLY A 414 7.09 2.64 -11.04
N GLN A 415 6.24 2.60 -12.07
CA GLN A 415 5.24 3.64 -12.32
C GLN A 415 4.22 3.73 -11.18
N SER A 416 3.80 2.60 -10.63
CA SER A 416 2.86 2.54 -9.51
C SER A 416 3.41 3.19 -8.25
N ILE A 417 4.65 2.88 -7.88
CA ILE A 417 5.31 3.50 -6.71
C ILE A 417 5.47 5.00 -6.93
N TRP A 418 5.80 5.44 -8.15
CA TRP A 418 5.93 6.88 -8.45
C TRP A 418 4.60 7.62 -8.28
N ILE A 419 3.48 7.05 -8.72
CA ILE A 419 2.15 7.65 -8.52
C ILE A 419 1.86 7.76 -7.02
N ILE A 420 2.09 6.71 -6.22
CA ILE A 420 1.88 6.73 -4.76
C ILE A 420 2.74 7.83 -4.11
N ALA A 421 4.04 7.87 -4.43
CA ALA A 421 4.95 8.87 -3.88
C ALA A 421 4.53 10.29 -4.28
N SER A 422 4.09 10.48 -5.52
CA SER A 422 3.66 11.79 -6.02
C SER A 422 2.37 12.27 -5.36
N LEU A 423 1.40 11.39 -5.13
CA LEU A 423 0.17 11.74 -4.39
C LEU A 423 0.48 12.18 -2.95
N LEU A 424 1.46 11.56 -2.30
CA LEU A 424 1.92 11.98 -0.96
C LEU A 424 2.67 13.32 -1.03
N MET A 425 3.63 13.48 -1.95
CA MET A 425 4.43 14.71 -2.09
C MET A 425 3.55 15.93 -2.41
N ASP A 426 2.50 15.75 -3.21
CA ASP A 426 1.55 16.81 -3.57
C ASP A 426 0.49 17.06 -2.47
N ASN A 427 0.59 16.38 -1.33
CA ASN A 427 -0.34 16.43 -0.19
C ASN A 427 -1.79 16.05 -0.55
N LEU A 428 -1.99 15.29 -1.62
CA LEU A 428 -3.30 14.81 -2.05
C LEU A 428 -3.73 13.56 -1.26
N LEU A 429 -2.75 12.77 -0.83
CA LEU A 429 -2.92 11.59 0.02
C LEU A 429 -2.14 11.79 1.31
N HIS A 430 -2.70 11.33 2.44
CA HIS A 430 -1.98 11.30 3.71
C HIS A 430 -1.45 9.90 4.02
N ILE A 431 -0.32 9.78 4.73
CA ILE A 431 0.30 8.48 5.06
C ILE A 431 -0.66 7.51 5.78
N ASN A 432 -1.53 8.04 6.65
CA ASN A 432 -2.56 7.26 7.36
C ASN A 432 -3.67 6.69 6.46
N GLU A 433 -3.79 7.17 5.23
CA GLU A 433 -4.78 6.67 4.26
C GLU A 433 -4.18 5.65 3.31
N LEU A 434 -2.87 5.73 3.11
CA LEU A 434 -2.07 4.70 2.46
C LEU A 434 -1.83 3.51 3.40
N ASP A 435 -1.72 3.75 4.71
CA ASP A 435 -1.55 2.73 5.76
C ASP A 435 -2.61 2.88 6.86
N LEU A 436 -3.84 2.41 6.58
CA LEU A 436 -4.99 2.54 7.48
C LEU A 436 -4.83 1.75 8.78
N ILE A 437 -4.09 0.65 8.75
CA ILE A 437 -3.77 -0.17 9.93
C ILE A 437 -2.54 0.36 10.70
N ARG A 438 -1.96 1.49 10.26
CA ARG A 438 -0.84 2.21 10.89
C ARG A 438 0.34 1.32 11.26
N ARG A 439 0.73 0.43 10.37
CA ARG A 439 1.89 -0.46 10.57
C ARG A 439 3.21 0.27 10.62
N HIS A 440 3.30 1.49 10.09
CA HIS A 440 4.45 2.38 10.32
C HIS A 440 4.64 2.76 11.79
N LEU A 441 3.63 2.55 12.65
CA LEU A 441 3.73 2.73 14.10
C LEU A 441 3.99 1.38 14.81
N PRO A 442 4.66 1.39 15.97
CA PRO A 442 4.70 0.25 16.86
C PRO A 442 3.30 -0.24 17.25
N SER A 443 3.16 -1.53 17.53
CA SER A 443 1.87 -2.19 17.84
C SER A 443 1.01 -1.43 18.86
N TYR A 444 1.63 -0.91 19.93
CA TYR A 444 0.95 -0.18 21.00
C TYR A 444 0.35 1.18 20.60
N ASN A 445 0.78 1.75 19.46
CA ASN A 445 0.30 3.03 18.93
C ASN A 445 -0.71 2.88 17.78
N ARG A 446 -1.05 1.64 17.38
CA ARG A 446 -1.96 1.39 16.26
C ARG A 446 -3.43 1.53 16.67
N PRO A 447 -4.33 1.89 15.75
CA PRO A 447 -5.76 1.97 16.03
C PRO A 447 -6.28 0.60 16.46
N ARG A 448 -6.86 0.53 17.66
CA ARG A 448 -7.55 -0.68 18.10
C ARG A 448 -8.91 -0.71 17.41
N LYS A 449 -9.17 -1.74 16.59
CA LYS A 449 -10.54 -1.98 16.09
C LYS A 449 -11.41 -2.28 17.31
N GLY A 450 -12.46 -1.47 17.54
CA GLY A 450 -13.40 -1.61 18.66
C GLY A 450 -14.30 -2.84 18.60
N GLY A 451 -13.86 -3.94 17.97
CA GLY A 451 -14.57 -5.22 17.95
C GLY A 451 -14.30 -6.01 19.23
N ARG A 452 -15.25 -6.86 19.62
CA ARG A 452 -15.23 -7.70 20.84
C ARG A 452 -14.08 -8.72 20.94
N TYR A 453 -13.15 -8.73 19.99
CA TYR A 453 -12.07 -9.70 19.89
C TYR A 453 -10.76 -8.92 19.68
N SER A 454 -10.17 -8.48 20.79
CA SER A 454 -8.88 -7.79 20.81
C SER A 454 -7.77 -8.76 20.43
N ALA A 455 -7.07 -8.50 19.32
CA ALA A 455 -5.89 -9.24 18.90
C ALA A 455 -4.61 -8.57 19.45
N PHE A 456 -3.92 -9.32 20.30
CA PHE A 456 -2.59 -9.12 20.89
C PHE A 456 -2.33 -7.94 21.85
N GLN A 457 -2.02 -8.34 23.09
CA GLN A 457 -1.23 -7.59 24.07
C GLN A 457 0.07 -8.37 24.28
N VAL A 458 1.18 -7.93 23.66
CA VAL A 458 2.56 -8.03 24.20
C VAL A 458 3.35 -6.86 23.64
#